data_AF-A0A5Q2RLQ3-F1
#
_entry.id   AF-A0A5Q2RLQ3-F1
#
_cell.length_a   1.000
_cell.length_b   1.000
_cell.length_c   1.000
_cell.angle_alpha   90.00
_cell.angle_beta   90.00
_cell.angle_gamma   90.00
#
_symmetry.space_group_name_H-M   'P 1'
#
loop_
_entity.id
_entity.type
_entity.pdbx_description
1 polymer ?
#
loop_
_entity_poly.entity_id
_entity_poly.type
_entity_poly.pdbx_seq_one_letter_code
_entity_poly.pdbx_strand_id
1 'polypeptide(L)'
;MVVAHALAELLDQRYGHVFTDWFRQRSPYQPAVGDPIPLDSPDLRRVTTLPPTAPPWRLANRLDETRRVRLAGAWTTQFRVVFDYSVFDTLAGVIGEDAVIATCHPNRDLSELSLPGDRRHPAFPVGPLDVAGQRTRIDQLLTFTADAGAHVVVLPELSVTEDLAADLATWVRRPGPLRLLVAGSYHHADPDDPTRRANRAIAWVRGHPGALIHDKHSPADQPVTEDITPTGWPELRIYVTADGWHLVIAICRDLLNPQAVHALGEAGANLVLAPSMSETLVAFGGPVAQLVGTGQALVAVANNPADWSDPNRPDQRRQPARSLFGHPGFAQQSRQVAAPDHRTGIALLRVRPGRLSWHPHDDRPDTTEAAARPDTDAARPPWVEELRRRSTAAAPRPIGDTVTLRPAAVLVVLTDTAEGSEVLLTGRAPDLTNYADQLVFPGGAVDPTDRGPVDTALREAHEEIGLDPASVQIIGTLPSFALADSGFLVTPVLAWSHQPRFVHPANPAEVTNIQRVPIGALAAPSEPDDAGIATGEAATIGVMTTAVLDLLAARLGVPAPAGRQP
;
A
#
# COMPACT_ATOMS: atom_id res chain seq x y z
N MET A 1 -32.47 17.65 -20.01
CA MET A 1 -31.56 16.97 -19.07
C MET A 1 -32.04 17.09 -17.62
N VAL A 2 -32.14 18.29 -17.04
CA VAL A 2 -32.59 18.49 -15.65
C VAL A 2 -33.92 17.79 -15.32
N VAL A 3 -34.94 17.92 -16.17
CA VAL A 3 -36.25 17.27 -15.97
C VAL A 3 -36.16 15.74 -16.02
N ALA A 4 -35.38 15.19 -16.96
CA ALA A 4 -35.21 13.74 -17.09
C ALA A 4 -34.47 13.16 -15.88
N HIS A 5 -33.44 13.86 -15.42
CA HIS A 5 -32.68 13.49 -14.23
C HIS A 5 -33.56 13.54 -12.97
N ALA A 6 -34.29 14.64 -12.75
CA ALA A 6 -35.21 14.77 -11.62
C ALA A 6 -36.32 13.69 -11.64
N LEU A 7 -36.80 13.30 -12.82
CA LEU A 7 -37.76 12.21 -12.96
C LEU A 7 -37.13 10.86 -12.61
N ALA A 8 -35.91 10.58 -13.07
CA ALA A 8 -35.18 9.36 -12.74
C ALA A 8 -34.92 9.26 -11.23
N GLU A 9 -34.51 10.34 -10.58
CA GLU A 9 -34.35 10.41 -9.13
C GLU A 9 -35.67 10.20 -8.39
N LEU A 10 -36.77 10.80 -8.86
CA LEU A 10 -38.08 10.61 -8.25
C LEU A 10 -38.54 9.14 -8.35
N LEU A 11 -38.29 8.50 -9.50
CA LEU A 11 -38.56 7.08 -9.67
C LEU A 11 -37.70 6.21 -8.76
N ASP A 12 -36.40 6.49 -8.64
CA ASP A 12 -35.50 5.77 -7.73
C ASP A 12 -35.90 6.00 -6.26
N GLN A 13 -36.29 7.21 -5.86
CA GLN A 13 -36.78 7.48 -4.51
C GLN A 13 -38.07 6.70 -4.21
N ARG A 14 -39.00 6.62 -5.16
CA ARG A 14 -40.31 5.98 -4.97
C ARG A 14 -40.27 4.46 -5.09
N TYR A 15 -39.48 3.94 -6.03
CA TYR A 15 -39.47 2.53 -6.42
C TYR A 15 -38.14 1.83 -6.20
N GLY A 16 -37.07 2.53 -5.81
CA GLY A 16 -35.74 1.93 -5.67
C GLY A 16 -35.67 0.78 -4.66
N HIS A 17 -36.57 0.75 -3.68
CA HIS A 17 -36.70 -0.36 -2.73
C HIS A 17 -37.08 -1.70 -3.38
N VAL A 18 -37.69 -1.69 -4.59
CA VAL A 18 -38.03 -2.94 -5.31
C VAL A 18 -36.90 -3.45 -6.20
N PHE A 19 -35.88 -2.63 -6.50
CA PHE A 19 -34.81 -3.00 -7.43
C PHE A 19 -33.97 -4.15 -6.88
N THR A 20 -33.63 -4.10 -5.60
CA THR A 20 -32.85 -5.15 -4.94
C THR A 20 -33.53 -6.51 -5.07
N ASP A 21 -34.83 -6.61 -4.76
CA ASP A 21 -35.57 -7.87 -4.91
C ASP A 21 -35.68 -8.32 -6.37
N TRP A 22 -35.84 -7.38 -7.30
CA TRP A 22 -35.88 -7.67 -8.74
C TRP A 22 -34.56 -8.28 -9.26
N PHE A 23 -33.41 -7.76 -8.81
CA PHE A 23 -32.10 -8.29 -9.15
C PHE A 23 -31.85 -9.64 -8.47
N ARG A 24 -32.22 -9.78 -7.19
CA ARG A 24 -32.10 -11.04 -6.44
C ARG A 24 -32.82 -12.19 -7.14
N GLN A 25 -34.03 -11.96 -7.63
CA GLN A 25 -34.81 -12.97 -8.37
C GLN A 25 -34.18 -13.38 -9.71
N ARG A 26 -33.26 -12.56 -10.24
CA ARG A 26 -32.53 -12.83 -11.49
C ARG A 26 -31.11 -13.34 -11.25
N SER A 27 -30.70 -13.53 -10.00
CA SER A 27 -29.36 -14.00 -9.68
C SER A 27 -29.13 -15.44 -10.14
N PRO A 28 -27.98 -15.78 -10.76
CA PRO A 28 -26.95 -14.84 -11.21
C PRO A 28 -27.41 -14.04 -12.43
N TYR A 29 -27.30 -12.72 -12.35
CA TYR A 29 -27.80 -11.79 -13.35
C TYR A 29 -26.67 -11.29 -14.26
N GLN A 30 -26.80 -11.51 -15.57
CA GLN A 30 -25.84 -11.04 -16.58
C GLN A 30 -26.50 -9.94 -17.43
N PRO A 31 -26.10 -8.66 -17.28
CA PRO A 31 -26.68 -7.57 -18.04
C PRO A 31 -26.15 -7.53 -19.49
N ALA A 32 -27.02 -7.16 -20.43
CA ALA A 32 -26.63 -6.70 -21.76
C ALA A 32 -26.46 -5.17 -21.78
N VAL A 33 -25.89 -4.63 -22.86
CA VAL A 33 -25.79 -3.17 -23.07
C VAL A 33 -27.18 -2.53 -22.98
N GLY A 34 -27.32 -1.53 -22.11
CA GLY A 34 -28.57 -0.82 -21.86
C GLY A 34 -29.47 -1.44 -20.79
N ASP A 35 -29.15 -2.63 -20.28
CA ASP A 35 -29.88 -3.22 -19.17
C ASP A 35 -29.56 -2.51 -17.83
N PRO A 36 -30.50 -2.46 -16.87
CA PRO A 36 -30.22 -1.89 -15.55
C PRO A 36 -29.25 -2.77 -14.75
N ILE A 37 -28.34 -2.14 -14.01
CA ILE A 37 -27.39 -2.77 -13.08
C ILE A 37 -27.48 -2.12 -11.70
N PRO A 38 -27.24 -2.86 -10.60
CA PRO A 38 -27.23 -2.29 -9.26
C PRO A 38 -26.00 -1.39 -9.06
N LEU A 39 -26.19 -0.28 -8.35
CA LEU A 39 -25.15 0.66 -7.93
C LEU A 39 -25.21 0.99 -6.43
N ASP A 40 -26.06 0.29 -5.67
CA ASP A 40 -26.16 0.48 -4.22
C ASP A 40 -24.77 0.43 -3.57
N SER A 41 -24.54 1.27 -2.56
CA SER A 41 -23.28 1.33 -1.85
C SER A 41 -23.53 1.53 -0.37
N PRO A 42 -22.66 0.98 0.50
CA PRO A 42 -22.77 1.15 1.94
C PRO A 42 -22.63 2.62 2.32
N ASP A 43 -23.23 3.02 3.45
CA ASP A 43 -22.97 4.34 4.02
C ASP A 43 -21.56 4.37 4.62
N LEU A 44 -20.60 4.85 3.85
CA LEU A 44 -19.19 4.89 4.24
C LEU A 44 -18.96 5.69 5.53
N ARG A 45 -19.84 6.62 5.92
CA ARG A 45 -19.71 7.34 7.20
C ARG A 45 -19.90 6.44 8.42
N ARG A 46 -20.53 5.28 8.24
CA ARG A 46 -20.64 4.24 9.27
C ARG A 46 -19.42 3.31 9.27
N VAL A 47 -18.71 3.25 8.15
CA VAL A 47 -17.59 2.32 7.93
C VAL A 47 -16.24 2.98 8.21
N THR A 48 -16.06 4.27 7.88
CA THR A 48 -14.82 5.03 7.99
C THR A 48 -15.03 6.36 8.73
N THR A 49 -14.04 6.77 9.53
CA THR A 49 -13.97 8.11 10.13
C THR A 49 -13.27 9.14 9.24
N LEU A 50 -12.52 8.68 8.24
CA LEU A 50 -11.88 9.54 7.25
C LEU A 50 -12.93 10.05 6.25
N PRO A 51 -12.90 11.34 5.87
CA PRO A 51 -13.82 11.88 4.89
C PRO A 51 -13.61 11.17 3.54
N PRO A 52 -14.68 10.68 2.89
CA PRO A 52 -14.57 10.12 1.56
C PRO A 52 -14.12 11.20 0.57
N THR A 53 -13.36 10.76 -0.41
CA THR A 53 -12.50 11.62 -1.24
C THR A 53 -13.20 12.08 -2.51
N ALA A 54 -14.27 11.38 -2.85
CA ALA A 54 -15.36 11.88 -3.66
C ALA A 54 -16.63 11.95 -2.79
N PRO A 55 -17.57 12.87 -3.07
CA PRO A 55 -18.91 12.74 -2.54
C PRO A 55 -19.42 11.32 -2.82
N PRO A 56 -20.06 10.62 -1.86
CA PRO A 56 -20.61 9.27 -2.08
C PRO A 56 -21.63 9.21 -3.23
N TRP A 57 -22.08 10.38 -3.70
CA TRP A 57 -23.07 10.62 -4.73
C TRP A 57 -22.50 11.53 -5.83
N ARG A 58 -21.29 11.30 -6.35
CA ARG A 58 -20.97 11.89 -7.67
C ARG A 58 -21.90 11.24 -8.71
N LEU A 59 -23.17 11.69 -8.73
CA LEU A 59 -23.92 11.96 -9.93
C LEU A 59 -23.03 12.91 -10.70
N ALA A 60 -22.12 12.32 -11.47
CA ALA A 60 -21.66 12.99 -12.66
C ALA A 60 -22.93 13.38 -13.45
N ASN A 61 -22.83 14.34 -14.36
CA ASN A 61 -23.96 14.76 -15.20
C ASN A 61 -24.41 13.66 -16.20
N ARG A 62 -24.56 12.42 -15.74
CA ARG A 62 -24.92 11.21 -16.42
C ARG A 62 -26.43 11.04 -16.31
N LEU A 63 -27.07 10.87 -17.47
CA LEU A 63 -28.50 10.61 -17.56
C LEU A 63 -28.83 9.13 -17.44
N ASP A 64 -27.82 8.26 -17.49
CA ASP A 64 -27.92 6.81 -17.46
C ASP A 64 -27.78 6.23 -16.04
N GLU A 65 -27.77 7.06 -14.99
CA GLU A 65 -27.62 6.60 -13.61
C GLU A 65 -28.53 7.34 -12.60
N THR A 66 -28.80 6.64 -11.50
CA THR A 66 -29.45 7.10 -10.27
C THR A 66 -28.61 6.62 -9.08
N ARG A 67 -29.07 6.85 -7.85
CA ARG A 67 -28.35 6.37 -6.66
C ARG A 67 -28.24 4.84 -6.60
N ARG A 68 -29.22 4.11 -7.12
CA ARG A 68 -29.30 2.64 -6.96
C ARG A 68 -29.10 1.86 -8.25
N VAL A 69 -29.31 2.49 -9.40
CA VAL A 69 -29.28 1.81 -10.70
C VAL A 69 -28.59 2.65 -11.75
N ARG A 70 -27.84 2.00 -12.62
CA ARG A 70 -27.29 2.55 -13.87
C ARG A 70 -27.61 1.63 -15.05
N LEU A 71 -27.60 2.15 -16.26
CA LEU A 71 -27.66 1.33 -17.47
C LEU A 71 -26.27 0.80 -17.85
N ALA A 72 -26.17 -0.50 -18.11
CA ALA A 72 -24.92 -1.13 -18.44
C ALA A 72 -24.35 -0.61 -19.78
N GLY A 73 -23.06 -0.31 -19.80
CA GLY A 73 -22.36 0.19 -20.97
C GLY A 73 -21.82 -0.91 -21.88
N ALA A 74 -21.08 -0.51 -22.91
CA ALA A 74 -20.43 -1.42 -23.85
C ALA A 74 -19.35 -2.32 -23.22
N TRP A 75 -18.91 -2.05 -21.98
CA TRP A 75 -18.00 -2.91 -21.24
C TRP A 75 -18.58 -4.33 -21.01
N THR A 76 -19.91 -4.49 -21.02
CA THR A 76 -20.59 -5.81 -20.97
C THR A 76 -20.33 -6.67 -22.21
N THR A 77 -19.86 -6.08 -23.31
CA THR A 77 -19.45 -6.80 -24.52
C THR A 77 -17.95 -7.06 -24.58
N GLN A 78 -17.21 -6.81 -23.50
CA GLN A 78 -15.77 -7.09 -23.38
C GLN A 78 -15.51 -8.18 -22.35
N PHE A 79 -16.31 -8.19 -21.28
CA PHE A 79 -16.30 -9.19 -20.23
C PHE A 79 -17.70 -9.72 -19.99
N ARG A 80 -17.81 -10.99 -19.63
CA ARG A 80 -19.02 -11.56 -19.05
C ARG A 80 -19.14 -11.06 -17.61
N VAL A 81 -19.85 -9.96 -17.40
CA VAL A 81 -20.07 -9.43 -16.05
C VAL A 81 -21.31 -10.08 -15.45
N VAL A 82 -21.19 -10.60 -14.22
CA VAL A 82 -22.25 -11.35 -13.54
C VAL A 82 -22.47 -10.77 -12.15
N PHE A 83 -23.70 -10.34 -11.86
CA PHE A 83 -24.12 -9.95 -10.51
C PHE A 83 -24.73 -11.16 -9.79
N ASP A 84 -24.15 -11.54 -8.67
CA ASP A 84 -24.48 -12.74 -7.93
C ASP A 84 -24.94 -12.39 -6.50
N TYR A 85 -26.16 -12.78 -6.16
CA TYR A 85 -26.79 -12.52 -4.86
C TYR A 85 -26.77 -13.74 -3.94
N SER A 86 -26.01 -14.79 -4.26
CA SER A 86 -25.88 -16.00 -3.44
C SER A 86 -25.39 -15.73 -2.01
N VAL A 87 -24.62 -14.65 -1.81
CA VAL A 87 -24.07 -14.25 -0.51
C VAL A 87 -24.78 -13.06 0.14
N PHE A 88 -25.92 -12.65 -0.42
CA PHE A 88 -26.58 -11.37 -0.11
C PHE A 88 -26.79 -11.15 1.40
N ASP A 89 -27.42 -12.12 2.07
CA ASP A 89 -27.69 -12.05 3.51
C ASP A 89 -26.50 -12.57 4.35
N THR A 90 -25.74 -13.55 3.84
CA THR A 90 -24.65 -14.19 4.62
C THR A 90 -23.44 -13.29 4.83
N LEU A 91 -23.15 -12.42 3.85
CA LEU A 91 -22.03 -11.49 3.92
C LEU A 91 -22.41 -10.11 4.49
N ALA A 92 -23.69 -9.86 4.76
CA ALA A 92 -24.16 -8.57 5.27
C ALA A 92 -23.46 -8.18 6.57
N GLY A 93 -22.86 -7.00 6.62
CA GLY A 93 -22.09 -6.52 7.78
C GLY A 93 -20.72 -7.18 7.92
N VAL A 94 -20.14 -7.75 6.85
CA VAL A 94 -18.75 -8.22 6.86
C VAL A 94 -17.76 -7.06 7.03
N ILE A 95 -18.07 -5.90 6.41
CA ILE A 95 -17.36 -4.65 6.62
C ILE A 95 -18.26 -3.71 7.44
N GLY A 96 -18.13 -3.80 8.78
CA GLY A 96 -18.77 -2.90 9.75
C GLY A 96 -17.79 -1.91 10.40
N GLU A 97 -18.17 -1.37 11.57
CA GLU A 97 -17.37 -0.35 12.29
C GLU A 97 -16.00 -0.84 12.77
N ASP A 98 -15.90 -2.13 13.11
CA ASP A 98 -14.69 -2.76 13.63
C ASP A 98 -14.03 -3.68 12.59
N ALA A 99 -14.37 -3.50 11.30
CA ALA A 99 -13.87 -4.37 10.25
C ALA A 99 -12.35 -4.31 10.15
N VAL A 100 -11.74 -5.49 10.12
CA VAL A 100 -10.32 -5.70 9.89
C VAL A 100 -10.15 -6.61 8.69
N ILE A 101 -9.39 -6.14 7.70
CA ILE A 101 -8.98 -6.92 6.53
C ILE A 101 -7.52 -7.29 6.74
N ALA A 102 -7.22 -8.58 6.62
CA ALA A 102 -5.88 -9.11 6.75
C ALA A 102 -5.40 -9.73 5.44
N THR A 103 -4.14 -9.54 5.12
CA THR A 103 -3.43 -10.27 4.07
C THR A 103 -2.32 -11.09 4.73
N CYS A 104 -2.27 -12.38 4.43
CA CYS A 104 -1.33 -13.32 5.04
C CYS A 104 -0.23 -13.67 4.04
N HIS A 105 1.03 -13.68 4.46
CA HIS A 105 2.18 -13.85 3.55
C HIS A 105 3.06 -15.02 4.03
N PRO A 106 2.72 -16.26 3.62
CA PRO A 106 3.39 -17.45 4.10
C PRO A 106 4.73 -17.75 3.42
N ASN A 107 5.12 -17.11 2.31
CA ASN A 107 6.40 -17.42 1.66
C ASN A 107 7.43 -16.29 1.80
N ARG A 108 8.63 -16.70 2.19
CA ARG A 108 9.83 -15.91 2.33
C ARG A 108 10.42 -15.64 0.95
N ASP A 109 10.62 -16.66 0.13
CA ASP A 109 11.29 -16.49 -1.15
C ASP A 109 10.82 -17.52 -2.18
N LEU A 110 11.28 -17.33 -3.42
CA LEU A 110 10.92 -18.19 -4.54
C LEU A 110 11.42 -19.64 -4.40
N SER A 111 12.37 -19.92 -3.51
CA SER A 111 12.88 -21.29 -3.28
C SER A 111 11.90 -22.18 -2.52
N GLU A 112 10.86 -21.61 -1.91
CA GLU A 112 9.79 -22.37 -1.26
C GLU A 112 8.72 -22.86 -2.24
N LEU A 113 8.81 -22.44 -3.51
CA LEU A 113 7.89 -22.78 -4.57
C LEU A 113 8.54 -23.70 -5.61
N SER A 114 7.76 -24.63 -6.14
CA SER A 114 8.12 -25.45 -7.28
C SER A 114 8.06 -24.61 -8.56
N LEU A 115 9.21 -24.08 -8.98
CA LEU A 115 9.35 -23.29 -10.20
C LEU A 115 10.24 -24.03 -11.22
N PRO A 116 9.99 -23.89 -12.54
CA PRO A 116 10.86 -24.48 -13.55
C PRO A 116 12.26 -23.85 -13.52
N GLY A 117 13.28 -24.62 -13.88
CA GLY A 117 14.66 -24.13 -13.97
C GLY A 117 14.86 -23.03 -15.03
N ASP A 118 14.11 -23.09 -16.14
CA ASP A 118 14.01 -21.99 -17.11
C ASP A 118 12.59 -21.40 -17.09
N ARG A 119 12.47 -20.21 -16.49
CA ARG A 119 11.19 -19.49 -16.32
C ARG A 119 10.59 -18.97 -17.64
N ARG A 120 11.30 -19.09 -18.77
CA ARG A 120 10.77 -18.79 -20.11
C ARG A 120 9.85 -19.89 -20.62
N HIS A 121 9.96 -21.10 -20.10
CA HIS A 121 9.08 -22.20 -20.47
C HIS A 121 7.80 -22.18 -19.63
N PRO A 122 6.63 -22.46 -20.25
CA PRO A 122 5.37 -22.58 -19.52
C PRO A 122 5.47 -23.59 -18.38
N ALA A 123 4.99 -23.25 -17.19
CA ALA A 123 5.06 -24.09 -16.01
C ALA A 123 3.70 -24.53 -15.50
N PHE A 124 3.58 -25.80 -15.14
CA PHE A 124 2.43 -26.36 -14.42
C PHE A 124 2.77 -27.73 -13.81
N PRO A 125 2.28 -28.03 -12.58
CA PRO A 125 1.73 -27.08 -11.61
C PRO A 125 2.84 -26.23 -10.98
N VAL A 126 2.48 -25.08 -10.43
CA VAL A 126 3.34 -24.29 -9.54
C VAL A 126 2.68 -24.33 -8.17
N GLY A 127 3.46 -24.42 -7.10
CA GLY A 127 2.93 -24.52 -5.75
C GLY A 127 4.03 -24.71 -4.71
N PRO A 128 3.69 -24.87 -3.43
CA PRO A 128 4.67 -25.03 -2.36
C PRO A 128 5.44 -26.35 -2.49
N LEU A 129 6.77 -26.31 -2.27
CA LEU A 129 7.61 -27.52 -2.21
C LEU A 129 7.33 -28.37 -0.96
N ASP A 130 7.10 -27.71 0.19
CA ASP A 130 6.74 -28.34 1.46
C ASP A 130 5.29 -28.00 1.81
N VAL A 131 4.34 -28.81 1.31
CA VAL A 131 2.91 -28.62 1.52
C VAL A 131 2.54 -28.68 3.02
N ALA A 132 3.20 -29.54 3.80
CA ALA A 132 2.90 -29.71 5.22
C ALA A 132 3.41 -28.54 6.06
N GLY A 133 4.62 -28.05 5.77
CA GLY A 133 5.17 -26.83 6.36
C GLY A 133 4.34 -25.60 6.00
N GLN A 134 3.97 -25.46 4.72
CA GLN A 134 3.10 -24.39 4.24
C GLN A 134 1.75 -24.37 4.96
N ARG A 135 1.11 -25.55 5.13
CA ARG A 135 -0.13 -25.69 5.90
C ARG A 135 0.05 -25.21 7.33
N THR A 136 1.09 -25.70 8.02
CA THR A 136 1.36 -25.35 9.42
C THR A 136 1.51 -23.85 9.59
N ARG A 137 2.25 -23.21 8.68
CA ARG A 137 2.45 -21.76 8.66
C ARG A 137 1.16 -21.00 8.41
N ILE A 138 0.36 -21.42 7.42
CA ILE A 138 -0.93 -20.79 7.15
C ILE A 138 -1.86 -20.91 8.36
N ASP A 139 -1.91 -22.07 9.03
CA ASP A 139 -2.71 -22.25 10.24
C ASP A 139 -2.27 -21.31 11.37
N GLN A 140 -0.96 -21.08 11.54
CA GLN A 140 -0.46 -20.12 12.53
C GLN A 140 -0.83 -18.67 12.17
N LEU A 141 -0.69 -18.27 10.90
CA LEU A 141 -1.08 -16.95 10.42
C LEU A 141 -2.60 -16.74 10.60
N LEU A 142 -3.41 -17.75 10.27
CA LEU A 142 -4.86 -17.72 10.45
C LEU A 142 -5.27 -17.66 11.92
N THR A 143 -4.53 -18.33 12.82
CA THR A 143 -4.73 -18.20 14.26
C THR A 143 -4.51 -16.75 14.70
N PHE A 144 -3.37 -16.17 14.32
CA PHE A 144 -3.07 -14.77 14.66
C PHE A 144 -4.12 -13.80 14.11
N THR A 145 -4.53 -13.95 12.85
CA THR A 145 -5.55 -13.06 12.26
C THR A 145 -6.90 -13.16 12.97
N ALA A 146 -7.28 -14.38 13.38
CA ALA A 146 -8.50 -14.58 14.17
C ALA A 146 -8.40 -13.87 15.53
N ASP A 147 -7.26 -13.98 16.22
CA ASP A 147 -7.01 -13.30 17.50
C ASP A 147 -6.95 -11.76 17.34
N ALA A 148 -6.45 -11.29 16.20
CA ALA A 148 -6.39 -9.87 15.86
C ALA A 148 -7.75 -9.26 15.46
N GLY A 149 -8.81 -10.07 15.37
CA GLY A 149 -10.14 -9.58 15.00
C GLY A 149 -10.41 -9.51 13.50
N ALA A 150 -9.63 -10.18 12.66
CA ALA A 150 -9.80 -10.14 11.20
C ALA A 150 -11.16 -10.72 10.77
N HIS A 151 -11.91 -9.93 10.01
CA HIS A 151 -13.20 -10.33 9.44
C HIS A 151 -13.00 -10.92 8.03
N VAL A 152 -12.05 -10.37 7.30
CA VAL A 152 -11.67 -10.79 5.96
C VAL A 152 -10.19 -11.16 5.97
N VAL A 153 -9.85 -12.33 5.43
CA VAL A 153 -8.45 -12.74 5.22
C VAL A 153 -8.25 -13.06 3.75
N VAL A 154 -7.14 -12.58 3.18
CA VAL A 154 -6.70 -12.88 1.81
C VAL A 154 -5.35 -13.57 1.87
N LEU A 155 -5.29 -14.79 1.35
CA LEU A 155 -4.05 -15.51 1.10
C LEU A 155 -3.56 -15.19 -0.32
N PRO A 156 -2.24 -15.18 -0.56
CA PRO A 156 -1.67 -14.85 -1.86
C PRO A 156 -1.82 -16.02 -2.83
N GLU A 157 -1.68 -15.72 -4.12
CA GLU A 157 -1.64 -16.72 -5.18
C GLU A 157 -0.54 -17.78 -4.94
N LEU A 158 -0.80 -19.02 -5.38
CA LEU A 158 0.10 -20.19 -5.30
C LEU A 158 0.62 -20.55 -3.90
N SER A 159 0.02 -19.97 -2.86
CA SER A 159 0.37 -20.24 -1.47
C SER A 159 -0.40 -21.43 -0.89
N VAL A 160 -1.35 -21.98 -1.66
CA VAL A 160 -2.23 -23.08 -1.27
C VAL A 160 -2.32 -24.10 -2.40
N THR A 161 -2.57 -25.36 -2.05
CA THR A 161 -2.95 -26.44 -2.98
C THR A 161 -4.46 -26.66 -2.93
N GLU A 162 -5.01 -27.45 -3.84
CA GLU A 162 -6.42 -27.84 -3.81
C GLU A 162 -6.81 -28.54 -2.50
N ASP A 163 -6.02 -29.53 -2.08
CA ASP A 163 -6.25 -30.25 -0.82
C ASP A 163 -6.22 -29.29 0.39
N LEU A 164 -5.26 -28.35 0.39
CA LEU A 164 -5.18 -27.36 1.46
C LEU A 164 -6.38 -26.39 1.42
N ALA A 165 -6.82 -25.98 0.24
CA ALA A 165 -8.01 -25.14 0.10
C ALA A 165 -9.25 -25.81 0.71
N ALA A 166 -9.48 -27.11 0.46
CA ALA A 166 -10.59 -27.84 1.08
C ALA A 166 -10.56 -27.79 2.62
N ASP A 167 -9.37 -27.90 3.22
CA ASP A 167 -9.16 -27.81 4.66
C ASP A 167 -9.37 -26.39 5.21
N LEU A 168 -8.99 -25.35 4.44
CA LEU A 168 -9.16 -23.94 4.82
C LEU A 168 -10.64 -23.54 4.97
N ALA A 169 -11.56 -24.23 4.30
CA ALA A 169 -13.00 -24.05 4.49
C ALA A 169 -13.44 -24.22 5.96
N THR A 170 -12.70 -25.00 6.76
CA THR A 170 -13.00 -25.20 8.18
C THR A 170 -12.79 -23.95 9.02
N TRP A 171 -11.85 -23.06 8.65
CA TRP A 171 -11.53 -21.85 9.39
C TRP A 171 -12.71 -20.89 9.48
N VAL A 172 -13.42 -20.70 8.37
CA VAL A 172 -14.58 -19.79 8.31
C VAL A 172 -15.79 -20.35 9.09
N ARG A 173 -15.84 -21.66 9.31
CA ARG A 173 -16.85 -22.35 10.13
C ARG A 173 -16.58 -22.26 11.64
N ARG A 174 -15.36 -21.93 12.06
CA ARG A 174 -15.02 -21.81 13.49
C ARG A 174 -15.74 -20.59 14.11
N PRO A 175 -16.08 -20.63 15.40
CA PRO A 175 -16.49 -19.45 16.14
C PRO A 175 -15.37 -18.41 16.10
N GLY A 176 -15.69 -17.13 15.91
CA GLY A 176 -14.71 -16.04 15.87
C GLY A 176 -15.09 -14.92 14.90
N PRO A 177 -14.20 -13.97 14.64
CA PRO A 177 -14.47 -12.81 13.78
C PRO A 177 -14.41 -13.12 12.28
N LEU A 178 -13.64 -14.14 11.86
CA LEU A 178 -13.41 -14.46 10.44
C LEU A 178 -14.69 -14.88 9.70
N ARG A 179 -15.14 -14.03 8.77
CA ARG A 179 -16.39 -14.19 8.00
C ARG A 179 -16.14 -14.53 6.54
N LEU A 180 -15.00 -14.11 5.99
CA LEU A 180 -14.59 -14.33 4.61
C LEU A 180 -13.10 -14.69 4.56
N LEU A 181 -12.77 -15.83 3.96
CA LEU A 181 -11.40 -16.23 3.67
C LEU A 181 -11.26 -16.44 2.17
N VAL A 182 -10.34 -15.71 1.54
CA VAL A 182 -9.96 -15.91 0.15
C VAL A 182 -8.64 -16.70 0.15
N ALA A 183 -8.71 -17.95 -0.30
CA ALA A 183 -7.53 -18.70 -0.70
C ALA A 183 -7.05 -18.18 -2.06
N GLY A 184 -5.76 -17.86 -2.13
CA GLY A 184 -5.17 -17.50 -3.41
C GLY A 184 -5.28 -18.62 -4.43
N SER A 185 -5.04 -18.25 -5.68
CA SER A 185 -5.34 -19.15 -6.78
C SER A 185 -4.34 -20.29 -6.88
N TYR A 186 -4.83 -21.49 -7.17
CA TYR A 186 -4.02 -22.70 -7.27
C TYR A 186 -4.25 -23.43 -8.59
N HIS A 187 -3.25 -24.21 -8.98
CA HIS A 187 -3.25 -24.99 -10.21
C HIS A 187 -3.95 -26.34 -10.00
N HIS A 188 -4.89 -26.69 -10.89
CA HIS A 188 -5.56 -28.00 -10.90
C HIS A 188 -5.73 -28.52 -12.33
N ALA A 189 -5.62 -29.84 -12.51
CA ALA A 189 -5.86 -30.51 -13.78
C ALA A 189 -7.36 -30.81 -13.92
N ASP A 190 -7.97 -30.55 -15.07
CA ASP A 190 -9.40 -30.82 -15.22
C ASP A 190 -9.67 -32.33 -15.04
N PRO A 191 -10.61 -32.74 -14.15
CA PRO A 191 -10.94 -34.15 -13.97
C PRO A 191 -11.44 -34.82 -15.25
N ASP A 192 -12.10 -34.06 -16.13
CA ASP A 192 -12.70 -34.55 -17.37
C ASP A 192 -11.74 -34.44 -18.57
N ASP A 193 -10.68 -33.62 -18.47
CA ASP A 193 -9.62 -33.49 -19.48
C ASP A 193 -8.24 -33.33 -18.82
N PRO A 194 -7.45 -34.40 -18.67
CA PRO A 194 -6.15 -34.36 -18.01
C PRO A 194 -5.09 -33.53 -18.76
N THR A 195 -5.36 -33.10 -19.99
CA THR A 195 -4.50 -32.16 -20.73
C THR A 195 -4.78 -30.71 -20.37
N ARG A 196 -5.94 -30.43 -19.77
CA ARG A 196 -6.38 -29.09 -19.40
C ARG A 196 -5.89 -28.70 -18.02
N ARG A 197 -5.46 -27.44 -17.94
CA ARG A 197 -4.81 -26.85 -16.77
C ARG A 197 -5.54 -25.56 -16.41
N ALA A 198 -5.97 -25.42 -15.15
CA ALA A 198 -6.69 -24.23 -14.68
C ALA A 198 -5.97 -23.59 -13.48
N ASN A 199 -6.17 -22.28 -13.31
CA ASN A 199 -5.76 -21.55 -12.12
C ASN A 199 -7.02 -20.93 -11.48
N ARG A 200 -7.30 -21.26 -10.23
CA ARG A 200 -8.59 -20.99 -9.59
C ARG A 200 -8.41 -20.35 -8.22
N ALA A 201 -8.95 -19.15 -8.04
CA ALA A 201 -9.14 -18.55 -6.72
C ALA A 201 -10.40 -19.10 -6.06
N ILE A 202 -10.34 -19.30 -4.74
CA ILE A 202 -11.46 -19.80 -3.96
C ILE A 202 -11.70 -18.89 -2.75
N ALA A 203 -12.95 -18.63 -2.44
CA ALA A 203 -13.31 -18.01 -1.16
C ALA A 203 -14.37 -18.79 -0.40
N TRP A 204 -14.31 -18.72 0.92
CA TRP A 204 -15.33 -19.27 1.81
C TRP A 204 -15.98 -18.16 2.61
N VAL A 205 -17.31 -18.19 2.64
CA VAL A 205 -18.15 -17.25 3.37
C VAL A 205 -18.84 -17.98 4.51
N ARG A 206 -18.80 -17.42 5.71
CA ARG A 206 -19.45 -18.03 6.88
C ARG A 206 -20.96 -18.12 6.64
N GLY A 207 -21.50 -19.32 6.83
CA GLY A 207 -22.93 -19.59 6.64
C GLY A 207 -23.35 -19.81 5.18
N HIS A 208 -22.44 -19.64 4.22
CA HIS A 208 -22.70 -20.01 2.82
C HIS A 208 -22.40 -21.51 2.62
N PRO A 209 -23.25 -22.26 1.89
CA PRO A 209 -23.16 -23.72 1.79
C PRO A 209 -21.95 -24.21 0.97
N GLY A 210 -21.48 -23.40 0.02
CA GLY A 210 -20.39 -23.75 -0.89
C GLY A 210 -19.26 -22.74 -0.91
N ALA A 211 -18.18 -23.10 -1.58
CA ALA A 211 -17.10 -22.17 -1.89
C ALA A 211 -17.50 -21.26 -3.06
N LEU A 212 -17.04 -20.02 -3.05
CA LEU A 212 -17.09 -19.11 -4.18
C LEU A 212 -15.89 -19.41 -5.06
N ILE A 213 -16.13 -19.72 -6.33
CA ILE A 213 -15.09 -20.12 -7.29
C ILE A 213 -14.90 -19.00 -8.29
N HIS A 214 -13.63 -18.67 -8.55
CA HIS A 214 -13.26 -17.71 -9.58
C HIS A 214 -12.08 -18.25 -10.40
N ASP A 215 -12.32 -18.50 -11.69
CA ASP A 215 -11.32 -19.06 -12.59
C ASP A 215 -10.54 -17.94 -13.28
N LYS A 216 -9.21 -18.08 -13.32
CA LYS A 216 -8.31 -17.17 -14.03
C LYS A 216 -8.44 -17.37 -15.53
N HIS A 217 -8.96 -16.35 -16.20
CA HIS A 217 -9.15 -16.38 -17.66
C HIS A 217 -7.92 -15.96 -18.47
N SER A 218 -6.90 -15.41 -17.83
CA SER A 218 -5.67 -14.96 -18.50
C SER A 218 -4.45 -15.47 -17.76
N PRO A 219 -3.52 -16.17 -18.45
CA PRO A 219 -2.29 -16.66 -17.82
C PRO A 219 -1.45 -15.50 -17.28
N ALA A 220 -0.71 -15.76 -16.20
CA ALA A 220 0.40 -14.88 -15.85
C ALA A 220 1.55 -15.06 -16.85
N ASP A 221 2.15 -13.94 -17.24
CA ASP A 221 3.34 -13.90 -18.11
C ASP A 221 4.63 -13.67 -17.31
N GLN A 222 4.51 -13.24 -16.04
CA GLN A 222 5.61 -12.99 -15.09
C GLN A 222 5.15 -13.28 -13.65
N PRO A 223 6.01 -13.84 -12.78
CA PRO A 223 7.42 -14.23 -13.02
C PRO A 223 7.61 -15.49 -13.86
N VAL A 224 6.53 -16.22 -14.09
CA VAL A 224 6.51 -17.49 -14.81
C VAL A 224 5.39 -17.42 -15.83
N THR A 225 5.67 -17.89 -17.05
CA THR A 225 4.64 -18.14 -18.04
C THR A 225 3.78 -19.31 -17.54
N GLU A 226 2.53 -19.09 -17.18
CA GLU A 226 1.63 -20.15 -16.74
C GLU A 226 1.12 -20.96 -17.94
N ASP A 227 1.22 -22.29 -17.85
CA ASP A 227 0.56 -23.17 -18.83
C ASP A 227 -0.88 -23.46 -18.40
N ILE A 228 -1.74 -22.45 -18.47
CA ILE A 228 -3.18 -22.60 -18.21
C ILE A 228 -3.97 -22.53 -19.51
N THR A 229 -5.08 -23.25 -19.57
CA THR A 229 -6.02 -23.25 -20.68
C THR A 229 -7.33 -22.60 -20.21
N PRO A 230 -7.51 -21.29 -20.45
CA PRO A 230 -8.73 -20.60 -20.06
C PRO A 230 -9.96 -21.24 -20.70
N THR A 231 -11.06 -21.32 -19.94
CA THR A 231 -12.34 -21.74 -20.48
C THR A 231 -13.37 -20.64 -20.48
N GLY A 232 -14.10 -20.57 -21.60
CA GLY A 232 -15.16 -19.61 -21.77
C GLY A 232 -14.65 -18.18 -21.93
N TRP A 233 -15.60 -17.27 -21.84
CA TRP A 233 -15.36 -15.84 -21.96
C TRP A 233 -14.87 -15.27 -20.62
N PRO A 234 -13.96 -14.28 -20.60
CA PRO A 234 -13.50 -13.64 -19.37
C PRO A 234 -14.67 -13.17 -18.51
N GLU A 235 -14.81 -13.73 -17.31
CA GLU A 235 -15.91 -13.43 -16.39
C GLU A 235 -15.46 -12.50 -15.26
N LEU A 236 -16.20 -11.41 -15.05
CA LEU A 236 -16.09 -10.56 -13.85
C LEU A 236 -17.33 -10.80 -13.00
N ARG A 237 -17.18 -11.56 -11.93
CA ARG A 237 -18.28 -11.87 -11.01
C ARG A 237 -18.28 -10.91 -9.83
N ILE A 238 -19.44 -10.30 -9.59
CA ILE A 238 -19.68 -9.29 -8.56
C ILE A 238 -20.72 -9.84 -7.60
N TYR A 239 -20.29 -10.15 -6.39
CA TYR A 239 -21.17 -10.63 -5.34
C TYR A 239 -21.80 -9.46 -4.60
N VAL A 240 -23.13 -9.37 -4.59
CA VAL A 240 -23.87 -8.25 -4.00
C VAL A 240 -24.33 -8.62 -2.60
N THR A 241 -24.13 -7.72 -1.63
CA THR A 241 -24.56 -7.89 -0.23
C THR A 241 -25.75 -7.02 0.13
N ALA A 242 -26.46 -7.38 1.21
CA ALA A 242 -27.63 -6.64 1.68
C ALA A 242 -27.33 -5.20 2.15
N ASP A 243 -26.09 -4.94 2.55
CA ASP A 243 -25.58 -3.63 2.94
C ASP A 243 -24.92 -2.84 1.80
N GLY A 244 -25.01 -3.34 0.56
CA GLY A 244 -24.59 -2.61 -0.65
C GLY A 244 -23.12 -2.81 -1.05
N TRP A 245 -22.42 -3.78 -0.48
CA TRP A 245 -21.09 -4.15 -0.97
C TRP A 245 -21.22 -4.97 -2.26
N HIS A 246 -20.34 -4.64 -3.21
CA HIS A 246 -20.11 -5.31 -4.47
C HIS A 246 -18.72 -5.94 -4.37
N LEU A 247 -18.69 -7.16 -3.83
CA LEU A 247 -17.49 -7.95 -3.62
C LEU A 247 -17.00 -8.55 -4.94
N VAL A 248 -15.73 -8.34 -5.24
CA VAL A 248 -15.02 -8.93 -6.37
C VAL A 248 -13.79 -9.64 -5.85
N ILE A 249 -13.62 -10.89 -6.24
CA ILE A 249 -12.36 -11.62 -6.09
C ILE A 249 -11.65 -11.50 -7.42
N ALA A 250 -10.59 -10.70 -7.47
CA ALA A 250 -9.85 -10.40 -8.68
C ALA A 250 -8.52 -11.16 -8.70
N ILE A 251 -7.92 -11.28 -9.89
CA ILE A 251 -6.53 -11.74 -10.06
C ILE A 251 -5.62 -10.60 -10.49
N CYS A 252 -4.30 -10.84 -10.49
CA CYS A 252 -3.30 -9.87 -10.95
C CYS A 252 -3.68 -9.24 -12.31
N ARG A 253 -4.07 -10.07 -13.27
CA ARG A 253 -4.33 -9.63 -14.65
C ARG A 253 -5.57 -8.76 -14.76
N ASP A 254 -6.59 -8.96 -13.94
CA ASP A 254 -7.79 -8.10 -13.93
C ASP A 254 -7.42 -6.69 -13.51
N LEU A 255 -6.63 -6.57 -12.43
CA LEU A 255 -6.20 -5.27 -11.93
C LEU A 255 -5.17 -4.59 -12.84
N LEU A 256 -4.43 -5.34 -13.65
CA LEU A 256 -3.50 -4.79 -14.63
C LEU A 256 -4.13 -4.55 -16.02
N ASN A 257 -5.36 -5.00 -16.24
CA ASN A 257 -6.09 -4.77 -17.49
C ASN A 257 -6.96 -3.51 -17.37
N PRO A 258 -6.64 -2.41 -18.10
CA PRO A 258 -7.41 -1.17 -18.00
C PRO A 258 -8.90 -1.32 -18.34
N GLN A 259 -9.25 -2.24 -19.25
CA GLN A 259 -10.63 -2.50 -19.62
C GLN A 259 -11.39 -3.22 -18.49
N ALA A 260 -10.74 -4.16 -17.80
CA ALA A 260 -11.33 -4.84 -16.66
C ALA A 260 -11.51 -3.87 -15.48
N VAL A 261 -10.50 -3.08 -15.14
CA VAL A 261 -10.57 -2.03 -14.10
C VAL A 261 -11.69 -1.03 -14.41
N HIS A 262 -11.81 -0.62 -15.68
CA HIS A 262 -12.91 0.24 -16.12
C HIS A 262 -14.28 -0.44 -15.96
N ALA A 263 -14.42 -1.70 -16.39
CA ALA A 263 -15.66 -2.48 -16.24
C ALA A 263 -16.06 -2.65 -14.76
N LEU A 264 -15.11 -2.97 -13.89
CA LEU A 264 -15.32 -3.08 -12.44
C LEU A 264 -15.79 -1.75 -11.84
N GLY A 265 -15.15 -0.64 -12.21
CA GLY A 265 -15.57 0.70 -11.79
C GLY A 265 -16.96 1.07 -12.30
N GLU A 266 -17.28 0.75 -13.56
CA GLU A 266 -18.60 1.04 -14.14
C GLU A 266 -19.71 0.15 -13.56
N ALA A 267 -19.36 -1.06 -13.12
CA ALA A 267 -20.26 -2.02 -12.48
C ALA A 267 -20.40 -1.82 -10.96
N GLY A 268 -19.77 -0.80 -10.38
CA GLY A 268 -19.92 -0.43 -8.98
C GLY A 268 -19.13 -1.29 -7.98
N ALA A 269 -18.07 -1.99 -8.43
CA ALA A 269 -17.22 -2.77 -7.53
C ALA A 269 -16.62 -1.89 -6.42
N ASN A 270 -16.88 -2.24 -5.16
CA ASN A 270 -16.47 -1.44 -4.00
C ASN A 270 -15.84 -2.26 -2.86
N LEU A 271 -15.72 -3.59 -3.00
CA LEU A 271 -14.86 -4.44 -2.17
C LEU A 271 -14.09 -5.39 -3.09
N VAL A 272 -12.79 -5.16 -3.27
CA VAL A 272 -11.96 -5.92 -4.22
C VAL A 272 -10.83 -6.62 -3.48
N LEU A 273 -10.83 -7.95 -3.54
CA LEU A 273 -9.82 -8.80 -2.88
C LEU A 273 -9.02 -9.50 -3.96
N ALA A 274 -7.71 -9.32 -3.98
CA ALA A 274 -6.84 -9.85 -5.02
C ALA A 274 -5.67 -10.65 -4.41
N PRO A 275 -5.77 -11.98 -4.43
CA PRO A 275 -4.59 -12.83 -4.32
C PRO A 275 -3.63 -12.52 -5.48
N SER A 276 -2.34 -12.38 -5.16
CA SER A 276 -1.33 -11.96 -6.13
C SER A 276 -0.01 -12.67 -5.90
N MET A 277 0.70 -12.89 -7.01
CA MET A 277 2.11 -13.26 -7.06
C MET A 277 2.78 -12.41 -8.14
N SER A 278 3.32 -11.26 -7.76
CA SER A 278 3.97 -10.30 -8.65
C SER A 278 5.29 -9.76 -8.10
N GLU A 279 6.29 -9.62 -8.98
CA GLU A 279 7.62 -9.05 -8.67
C GLU A 279 7.55 -7.62 -8.13
N THR A 280 6.45 -6.91 -8.36
CA THR A 280 6.23 -5.56 -7.83
C THR A 280 4.74 -5.23 -7.78
N LEU A 281 4.31 -4.55 -6.71
CA LEU A 281 2.96 -4.01 -6.62
C LEU A 281 2.81 -2.58 -7.16
N VAL A 282 3.89 -1.97 -7.66
CA VAL A 282 3.87 -0.59 -8.17
C VAL A 282 2.85 -0.43 -9.31
N ALA A 283 2.81 -1.38 -10.24
CA ALA A 283 1.90 -1.33 -11.38
C ALA A 283 0.41 -1.38 -11.00
N PHE A 284 0.09 -1.83 -9.79
CA PHE A 284 -1.28 -1.93 -9.28
C PHE A 284 -1.76 -0.61 -8.65
N GLY A 285 -0.85 0.31 -8.30
CA GLY A 285 -1.20 1.55 -7.60
C GLY A 285 -2.22 2.40 -8.37
N GLY A 286 -1.97 2.64 -9.66
CA GLY A 286 -2.88 3.39 -10.53
C GLY A 286 -4.27 2.75 -10.67
N PRO A 287 -4.36 1.47 -11.06
CA PRO A 287 -5.63 0.73 -11.08
C PRO A 287 -6.42 0.75 -9.77
N VAL A 288 -5.74 0.56 -8.63
CA VAL A 288 -6.40 0.61 -7.32
C VAL A 288 -6.86 2.01 -6.97
N ALA A 289 -6.03 3.04 -7.21
CA ALA A 289 -6.42 4.43 -7.07
C ALA A 289 -7.67 4.78 -7.90
N GLN A 290 -7.76 4.25 -9.13
CA GLN A 290 -8.94 4.42 -9.98
C GLN A 290 -10.19 3.79 -9.35
N LEU A 291 -10.13 2.54 -8.87
CA LEU A 291 -11.26 1.88 -8.21
C LEU A 291 -11.70 2.59 -6.92
N VAL A 292 -10.74 3.08 -6.12
CA VAL A 292 -11.01 3.93 -4.95
C VAL A 292 -11.69 5.22 -5.40
N GLY A 293 -11.20 5.85 -6.47
CA GLY A 293 -11.72 7.11 -6.97
C GLY A 293 -13.13 7.02 -7.55
N THR A 294 -13.44 5.97 -8.32
CA THR A 294 -14.72 5.79 -9.01
C THR A 294 -15.77 5.10 -8.14
N GLY A 295 -15.39 4.04 -7.43
CA GLY A 295 -16.31 3.19 -6.67
C GLY A 295 -16.25 3.38 -5.16
N GLN A 296 -15.38 4.27 -4.65
CA GLN A 296 -15.04 4.31 -3.23
C GLN A 296 -14.71 2.92 -2.70
N ALA A 297 -13.90 2.19 -3.48
CA ALA A 297 -13.60 0.80 -3.20
C ALA A 297 -12.65 0.63 -2.00
N LEU A 298 -12.92 -0.40 -1.20
CA LEU A 298 -11.89 -1.05 -0.38
C LEU A 298 -11.18 -2.08 -1.25
N VAL A 299 -9.86 -2.00 -1.34
CA VAL A 299 -9.06 -2.94 -2.11
C VAL A 299 -7.99 -3.55 -1.22
N ALA A 300 -7.80 -4.86 -1.28
CA ALA A 300 -6.70 -5.56 -0.61
C ALA A 300 -6.03 -6.53 -1.58
N VAL A 301 -4.76 -6.25 -1.90
CA VAL A 301 -3.91 -7.12 -2.72
C VAL A 301 -2.92 -7.83 -1.82
N ALA A 302 -2.96 -9.16 -1.78
CA ALA A 302 -2.03 -9.98 -1.00
C ALA A 302 -0.95 -10.56 -1.93
N ASN A 303 0.30 -10.10 -1.82
CA ASN A 303 1.40 -10.47 -2.69
C ASN A 303 2.46 -11.33 -2.00
N ASN A 304 3.06 -12.25 -2.75
CA ASN A 304 3.99 -13.25 -2.23
C ASN A 304 4.86 -13.81 -3.36
N PRO A 305 6.12 -14.24 -3.13
CA PRO A 305 6.90 -14.23 -1.89
C PRO A 305 7.44 -12.85 -1.46
N ALA A 306 8.24 -12.82 -0.37
CA ALA A 306 8.97 -11.63 0.09
C ALA A 306 10.08 -11.20 -0.82
N ASP A 307 10.84 -12.20 -1.22
CA ASP A 307 12.07 -12.04 -1.94
C ASP A 307 11.88 -12.64 -3.30
N TRP A 308 12.10 -11.78 -4.27
CA TRP A 308 12.06 -12.14 -5.67
C TRP A 308 13.46 -12.30 -6.23
N SER A 309 14.48 -12.25 -5.37
CA SER A 309 15.85 -12.59 -5.72
C SER A 309 15.91 -14.03 -6.25
N ASP A 310 16.66 -14.20 -7.33
CA ASP A 310 17.03 -15.51 -7.82
C ASP A 310 18.36 -15.90 -7.17
N PRO A 311 18.45 -17.03 -6.45
CA PRO A 311 19.72 -17.50 -5.87
C PRO A 311 20.83 -17.66 -6.92
N ASN A 312 20.46 -17.90 -8.18
CA ASN A 312 21.40 -18.01 -9.31
C ASN A 312 21.81 -16.65 -9.89
N ARG A 313 21.20 -15.55 -9.44
CA ARG A 313 21.49 -14.16 -9.84
C ARG A 313 21.49 -13.24 -8.60
N PRO A 314 22.55 -13.31 -7.76
CA PRO A 314 22.59 -12.65 -6.46
C PRO A 314 22.51 -11.11 -6.52
N ASP A 315 22.78 -10.51 -7.68
CA ASP A 315 22.74 -9.06 -7.89
C ASP A 315 21.30 -8.50 -8.05
N GLN A 316 20.28 -9.36 -8.15
CA GLN A 316 18.87 -8.97 -8.36
C GLN A 316 18.02 -9.07 -7.08
N ARG A 317 18.55 -8.64 -5.92
CA ARG A 317 17.71 -8.57 -4.71
C ARG A 317 16.61 -7.52 -4.87
N ARG A 318 15.36 -7.97 -4.86
CA ARG A 318 14.16 -7.13 -4.92
C ARG A 318 13.24 -7.52 -3.76
N GLN A 319 12.96 -6.56 -2.89
CA GLN A 319 11.97 -6.70 -1.81
C GLN A 319 10.70 -5.94 -2.22
N PRO A 320 9.76 -6.54 -2.96
CA PRO A 320 8.51 -5.87 -3.27
C PRO A 320 7.64 -5.69 -2.04
N ALA A 321 6.70 -4.76 -2.17
CA ALA A 321 5.60 -4.64 -1.24
C ALA A 321 4.84 -5.96 -1.10
N ARG A 322 4.53 -6.32 0.16
CA ARG A 322 3.77 -7.52 0.50
C ARG A 322 2.30 -7.33 0.27
N SER A 323 1.81 -6.14 0.58
CA SER A 323 0.41 -5.82 0.39
C SER A 323 0.23 -4.46 -0.21
N LEU A 324 -0.88 -4.30 -0.92
CA LEU A 324 -1.36 -3.00 -1.36
C LEU A 324 -2.82 -2.85 -0.95
N PHE A 325 -3.12 -1.75 -0.28
CA PHE A 325 -4.46 -1.43 0.19
C PHE A 325 -4.99 -0.16 -0.49
N GLY A 326 -6.20 -0.24 -1.02
CA GLY A 326 -7.02 0.91 -1.40
C GLY A 326 -8.07 1.16 -0.33
N HIS A 327 -8.23 2.42 0.07
CA HIS A 327 -9.23 2.81 1.07
C HIS A 327 -9.89 4.14 0.68
N PRO A 328 -11.22 4.30 0.83
CA PRO A 328 -11.94 5.51 0.45
C PRO A 328 -11.40 6.80 1.10
N GLY A 329 -10.85 6.67 2.30
CA GLY A 329 -10.23 7.74 3.07
C GLY A 329 -8.78 8.09 2.68
N PHE A 330 -8.15 7.39 1.74
CA PHE A 330 -6.75 7.64 1.32
C PHE A 330 -6.62 8.68 0.19
N ALA A 331 -7.51 9.66 0.06
CA ALA A 331 -7.42 10.66 -1.02
C ALA A 331 -7.31 10.11 -2.45
N GLN A 332 -8.01 9.01 -2.77
CA GLN A 332 -7.85 8.28 -4.05
C GLN A 332 -6.45 7.69 -4.27
N GLN A 333 -5.71 7.42 -3.19
CA GLN A 333 -4.40 6.78 -3.24
C GLN A 333 -4.47 5.31 -2.78
N SER A 334 -3.47 4.54 -3.17
CA SER A 334 -3.18 3.23 -2.59
C SER A 334 -2.01 3.33 -1.62
N ARG A 335 -2.01 2.53 -0.56
CA ARG A 335 -0.87 2.41 0.35
C ARG A 335 -0.26 1.02 0.24
N GLN A 336 1.05 0.97 0.06
CA GLN A 336 1.80 -0.27 0.07
C GLN A 336 2.27 -0.58 1.49
N VAL A 337 2.28 -1.86 1.83
CA VAL A 337 2.89 -2.38 3.06
C VAL A 337 4.07 -3.24 2.64
N ALA A 338 5.27 -2.72 2.86
CA ALA A 338 6.51 -3.48 2.73
C ALA A 338 6.80 -4.22 4.03
N ALA A 339 7.48 -5.37 3.92
CA ALA A 339 8.10 -6.00 5.08
C ALA A 339 9.54 -5.48 5.18
N PRO A 340 10.03 -5.13 6.39
CA PRO A 340 11.40 -4.66 6.57
C PRO A 340 12.46 -5.75 6.30
N ASP A 341 12.03 -7.00 6.16
CA ASP A 341 12.86 -8.17 5.95
C ASP A 341 12.10 -9.27 5.17
N HIS A 342 12.76 -10.42 5.00
CA HIS A 342 12.23 -11.57 4.28
C HIS A 342 11.30 -12.47 5.14
N ARG A 343 10.95 -12.09 6.38
CA ARG A 343 10.10 -12.93 7.24
C ARG A 343 8.68 -13.01 6.69
N THR A 344 8.01 -14.09 7.04
CA THR A 344 6.58 -14.25 6.78
C THR A 344 5.81 -13.32 7.71
N GLY A 345 4.52 -13.11 7.45
CA GLY A 345 3.78 -12.17 8.28
C GLY A 345 2.41 -11.80 7.75
N ILE A 346 1.84 -10.78 8.37
CA ILE A 346 0.45 -10.37 8.19
C ILE A 346 0.41 -8.85 8.07
N ALA A 347 -0.20 -8.34 7.00
CA ALA A 347 -0.60 -6.94 6.97
C ALA A 347 -2.07 -6.81 7.40
N LEU A 348 -2.36 -5.86 8.28
CA LEU A 348 -3.71 -5.57 8.76
C LEU A 348 -4.12 -4.18 8.33
N LEU A 349 -5.32 -4.07 7.75
CA LEU A 349 -6.05 -2.82 7.58
C LEU A 349 -7.21 -2.79 8.58
N ARG A 350 -7.13 -1.91 9.57
CA ARG A 350 -8.29 -1.50 10.36
C ARG A 350 -9.08 -0.49 9.53
N VAL A 351 -10.21 -0.92 8.97
CA VAL A 351 -10.95 -0.17 7.95
C VAL A 351 -11.35 1.20 8.49
N ARG A 352 -12.04 1.26 9.63
CA ARG A 352 -12.58 2.51 10.14
C ARG A 352 -11.58 3.66 10.31
N PRO A 353 -10.44 3.47 11.00
CA PRO A 353 -9.41 4.50 11.09
C PRO A 353 -8.49 4.57 9.87
N GLY A 354 -8.60 3.66 8.89
CA GLY A 354 -7.66 3.53 7.78
C GLY A 354 -6.22 3.20 8.24
N ARG A 355 -6.07 2.53 9.40
CA ARG A 355 -4.74 2.24 9.98
C ARG A 355 -4.20 0.93 9.42
N LEU A 356 -2.97 1.00 8.89
CA LEU A 356 -2.20 -0.14 8.42
C LEU A 356 -1.16 -0.57 9.46
N SER A 357 -0.93 -1.87 9.58
CA SER A 357 0.18 -2.42 10.36
C SER A 357 0.73 -3.70 9.74
N TRP A 358 2.03 -3.94 9.93
CA TRP A 358 2.70 -5.20 9.58
C TRP A 358 3.06 -5.97 10.84
N HIS A 359 2.77 -7.27 10.85
CA HIS A 359 3.08 -8.18 11.95
C HIS A 359 3.96 -9.32 11.41
N PRO A 360 5.27 -9.32 11.70
CA PRO A 360 6.14 -10.42 11.32
C PRO A 360 5.75 -11.68 12.08
N HIS A 361 5.84 -12.82 11.40
CA HIS A 361 5.59 -14.15 11.96
C HIS A 361 6.79 -15.03 11.60
N ASP A 362 7.25 -15.86 12.54
CA ASP A 362 8.45 -16.68 12.35
C ASP A 362 8.13 -18.17 12.41
N ASP A 363 8.89 -18.95 11.66
CA ASP A 363 8.62 -20.39 11.46
C ASP A 363 9.55 -21.32 12.23
N ARG A 364 10.48 -20.76 13.01
CA ARG A 364 11.41 -21.55 13.80
C ARG A 364 11.10 -21.44 15.29
N PRO A 365 11.01 -22.56 16.03
CA PRO A 365 11.19 -22.52 17.47
C PRO A 365 12.61 -22.01 17.77
N ASP A 366 12.70 -21.10 18.74
CA ASP A 366 13.92 -20.51 19.28
C ASP A 366 15.16 -21.40 19.14
N THR A 367 16.01 -21.08 18.16
CA THR A 367 17.43 -21.41 18.23
C THR A 367 18.16 -20.31 17.47
N THR A 368 18.95 -19.53 18.21
CA THR A 368 19.68 -18.34 17.79
C THR A 368 18.84 -17.05 17.72
N GLU A 369 18.32 -16.61 18.87
CA GLU A 369 18.49 -15.21 19.25
C GLU A 369 19.99 -14.87 19.18
N ALA A 370 20.48 -14.50 18.00
CA ALA A 370 21.40 -13.38 17.96
C ALA A 370 20.52 -12.16 18.14
N ALA A 371 20.26 -11.79 19.39
CA ALA A 371 19.76 -10.47 19.73
C ALA A 371 20.66 -9.45 19.02
N ALA A 372 20.21 -8.92 17.88
CA ALA A 372 20.69 -7.65 17.39
C ALA A 372 20.27 -6.65 18.47
N ARG A 373 21.23 -6.35 19.35
CA ARG A 373 21.06 -5.36 20.41
C ARG A 373 20.49 -4.08 19.81
N PRO A 374 19.65 -3.33 20.53
CA PRO A 374 19.38 -1.96 20.15
C PRO A 374 20.72 -1.23 19.95
N ASP A 375 20.86 -0.49 18.85
CA ASP A 375 22.05 0.34 18.57
C ASP A 375 22.05 1.61 19.46
N THR A 376 21.70 1.41 20.73
CA THR A 376 21.83 2.38 21.83
C THR A 376 23.19 2.26 22.53
N ASP A 377 23.98 1.23 22.21
CA ASP A 377 25.28 0.93 22.84
C ASP A 377 26.50 1.42 22.05
N ALA A 378 26.33 1.93 20.82
CA ALA A 378 27.43 2.62 20.13
C ALA A 378 27.76 3.92 20.88
N ALA A 379 28.95 3.97 21.47
CA ALA A 379 29.44 5.16 22.16
C ALA A 379 29.47 6.34 21.18
N ARG A 380 28.69 7.38 21.47
CA ARG A 380 28.62 8.58 20.63
C ARG A 380 30.03 9.14 20.42
N PRO A 381 30.39 9.48 19.18
CA PRO A 381 31.65 10.16 18.92
C PRO A 381 31.76 11.45 19.75
N PRO A 382 32.97 11.83 20.22
CA PRO A 382 33.17 13.04 21.04
C PRO A 382 32.64 14.35 20.40
N TRP A 383 32.60 14.41 19.07
CA TRP A 383 32.07 15.55 18.32
C TRP A 383 30.53 15.66 18.41
N VAL A 384 29.81 14.54 18.51
CA VAL A 384 28.35 14.52 18.71
C VAL A 384 28.00 15.07 20.09
N GLU A 385 28.82 14.77 21.09
CA GLU A 385 28.65 15.27 22.45
C GLU A 385 28.96 16.78 22.55
N GLU A 386 29.92 17.29 21.76
CA GLU A 386 30.16 18.72 21.63
C GLU A 386 29.01 19.44 20.90
N LEU A 387 28.46 18.85 19.83
CA LEU A 387 27.25 19.36 19.18
C LEU A 387 26.07 19.41 20.16
N ARG A 388 25.89 18.38 20.99
CA ARG A 388 24.84 18.33 22.02
C ARG A 388 24.98 19.48 23.01
N ARG A 389 26.19 19.73 23.53
CA ARG A 389 26.47 20.86 24.44
C ARG A 389 26.15 22.22 23.80
N ARG A 390 26.35 22.36 22.50
CA ARG A 390 26.10 23.62 21.76
C ARG A 390 24.68 23.75 21.19
N SER A 391 23.88 22.69 21.22
CA SER A 391 22.55 22.61 20.57
C SER A 391 21.36 22.68 21.53
N THR A 392 21.57 23.15 22.77
CA THR A 392 20.46 23.57 23.64
C THR A 392 19.99 24.95 23.22
N ALA A 393 18.88 25.04 22.50
CA ALA A 393 18.31 26.33 22.11
C ALA A 393 17.68 27.05 23.32
N ALA A 394 18.10 28.30 23.52
CA ALA A 394 17.41 29.27 24.39
C ALA A 394 16.06 29.66 23.78
N ALA A 395 15.10 30.03 24.63
CA ALA A 395 13.76 30.46 24.21
C ALA A 395 13.83 31.65 23.22
N PRO A 396 13.03 31.66 22.14
CA PRO A 396 13.02 32.75 21.17
C PRO A 396 12.58 34.06 21.84
N ARG A 397 13.32 35.14 21.54
CA ARG A 397 12.99 36.51 21.99
C ARG A 397 12.10 37.15 20.92
N PRO A 398 10.91 37.70 21.25
CA PRO A 398 9.99 38.20 20.25
C PRO A 398 10.52 39.47 19.58
N ILE A 399 10.54 39.48 18.24
CA ILE A 399 10.80 40.67 17.42
C ILE A 399 9.65 40.80 16.43
N GLY A 400 8.89 41.91 16.55
CA GLY A 400 8.09 42.53 15.48
C GLY A 400 6.89 41.76 14.91
N ASP A 401 5.89 42.53 14.45
CA ASP A 401 4.61 42.21 13.82
C ASP A 401 4.20 40.72 13.64
N THR A 402 3.07 40.38 14.24
CA THR A 402 2.56 39.01 14.42
C THR A 402 2.12 38.36 13.10
N VAL A 403 3.01 37.60 12.47
CA VAL A 403 2.65 36.61 11.45
C VAL A 403 2.34 35.28 12.16
N THR A 404 1.17 34.69 11.90
CA THR A 404 0.81 33.36 12.44
C THR A 404 1.33 32.29 11.48
N LEU A 405 2.44 31.64 11.83
CA LEU A 405 3.04 30.55 11.06
C LEU A 405 2.60 29.19 11.63
N ARG A 406 2.40 28.20 10.74
CA ARG A 406 2.08 26.82 11.15
C ARG A 406 3.34 26.12 11.66
N PRO A 407 3.30 25.41 12.79
CA PRO A 407 4.47 24.69 13.29
C PRO A 407 4.77 23.46 12.40
N ALA A 408 6.06 23.21 12.18
CA ALA A 408 6.58 22.08 11.42
C ALA A 408 7.94 21.64 12.00
N ALA A 409 8.37 20.42 11.68
CA ALA A 409 9.68 19.92 12.10
C ALA A 409 10.33 19.06 11.01
N VAL A 410 11.66 19.10 10.97
CA VAL A 410 12.47 18.31 10.03
C VAL A 410 13.54 17.53 10.79
N LEU A 411 13.85 16.32 10.32
CA LEU A 411 14.86 15.46 10.93
C LEU A 411 16.20 15.58 10.19
N VAL A 412 17.24 15.95 10.93
CA VAL A 412 18.61 16.09 10.45
C VAL A 412 19.41 14.91 10.98
N VAL A 413 19.53 13.85 10.19
CA VAL A 413 20.26 12.64 10.57
C VAL A 413 21.72 12.77 10.15
N LEU A 414 22.61 12.78 11.14
CA LEU A 414 24.06 12.83 10.99
C LEU A 414 24.64 11.41 11.04
N THR A 415 25.45 11.04 10.05
CA THR A 415 26.19 9.78 10.01
C THR A 415 27.69 9.99 9.96
N ASP A 416 28.44 9.00 10.45
CA ASP A 416 29.91 9.02 10.41
C ASP A 416 30.40 8.06 9.32
N THR A 417 31.24 8.53 8.40
CA THR A 417 31.91 7.70 7.40
C THR A 417 33.42 7.85 7.52
N ALA A 418 34.18 6.98 6.85
CA ALA A 418 35.65 7.08 6.81
C ALA A 418 36.17 8.40 6.20
N GLU A 419 35.31 9.14 5.50
CA GLU A 419 35.63 10.34 4.72
C GLU A 419 35.09 11.64 5.36
N GLY A 420 34.28 11.55 6.43
CA GLY A 420 33.73 12.68 7.17
C GLY A 420 32.27 12.48 7.57
N SER A 421 31.67 13.51 8.18
CA SER A 421 30.26 13.47 8.56
C SER A 421 29.33 13.79 7.37
N GLU A 422 28.27 13.01 7.23
CA GLU A 422 27.24 13.18 6.19
C GLU A 422 25.87 13.47 6.80
N VAL A 423 24.97 14.03 5.99
CA VAL A 423 23.55 14.16 6.30
C VAL A 423 22.68 13.36 5.33
N LEU A 424 21.51 12.92 5.80
CA LEU A 424 20.45 12.38 4.93
C LEU A 424 19.53 13.51 4.43
N LEU A 425 19.40 13.62 3.10
CA LEU A 425 18.45 14.50 2.41
C LEU A 425 17.52 13.69 1.50
N THR A 426 16.33 14.22 1.27
CA THR A 426 15.31 13.69 0.36
C THR A 426 15.15 14.63 -0.84
N GLY A 427 15.09 14.08 -2.05
CA GLY A 427 14.66 14.80 -3.23
C GLY A 427 13.13 14.83 -3.27
N ARG A 428 12.51 16.01 -3.37
CA ARG A 428 11.05 16.12 -3.44
C ARG A 428 10.52 15.87 -4.84
N ALA A 429 9.33 15.28 -4.92
CA ALA A 429 8.63 15.05 -6.18
C ALA A 429 8.29 16.36 -6.92
N PRO A 430 8.41 16.39 -8.26
CA PRO A 430 8.25 17.60 -9.08
C PRO A 430 6.83 18.18 -9.07
N ASP A 431 5.84 17.37 -8.68
CA ASP A 431 4.42 17.72 -8.61
C ASP A 431 3.98 18.32 -7.26
N LEU A 432 4.89 18.46 -6.30
CA LEU A 432 4.61 19.06 -5.00
C LEU A 432 4.57 20.59 -5.07
N THR A 433 3.58 21.19 -4.39
CA THR A 433 3.36 22.65 -4.39
C THR A 433 4.51 23.45 -3.76
N ASN A 434 5.29 22.83 -2.86
CA ASN A 434 6.42 23.46 -2.18
C ASN A 434 7.71 22.65 -2.42
N TYR A 435 8.79 23.35 -2.79
CA TYR A 435 10.15 22.83 -2.90
C TYR A 435 10.33 21.67 -3.90
N ALA A 436 9.55 21.64 -4.99
CA ALA A 436 9.70 20.69 -6.09
C ALA A 436 11.16 20.62 -6.60
N ASP A 437 11.65 19.42 -6.88
CA ASP A 437 13.01 19.13 -7.35
C ASP A 437 14.15 19.63 -6.44
N GLN A 438 13.85 19.92 -5.17
CA GLN A 438 14.86 20.32 -4.18
C GLN A 438 15.27 19.19 -3.26
N LEU A 439 16.54 19.20 -2.87
CA LEU A 439 17.05 18.39 -1.75
C LEU A 439 16.73 19.08 -0.43
N VAL A 440 15.95 18.41 0.41
CA VAL A 440 15.52 18.90 1.73
C VAL A 440 15.71 17.84 2.81
N PHE A 441 15.64 18.25 4.08
CA PHE A 441 15.54 17.28 5.16
C PHE A 441 14.14 16.66 5.18
N PRO A 442 14.01 15.35 5.54
CA PRO A 442 12.70 14.74 5.72
C PRO A 442 11.93 15.44 6.84
N GLY A 443 10.65 15.70 6.64
CA GLY A 443 9.86 16.45 7.60
C GLY A 443 8.61 17.13 7.06
N GLY A 444 7.78 17.60 7.99
CA GLY A 444 6.45 18.09 7.67
C GLY A 444 5.79 18.87 8.80
N ALA A 445 4.49 19.10 8.66
CA ALA A 445 3.70 19.88 9.60
C ALA A 445 3.45 19.10 10.90
N VAL A 446 3.29 19.81 12.02
CA VAL A 446 2.90 19.18 13.29
C VAL A 446 1.47 18.63 13.19
N ASP A 447 1.30 17.37 13.54
CA ASP A 447 -0.01 16.73 13.72
C ASP A 447 -0.51 16.93 15.17
N PRO A 448 -1.83 17.04 15.42
CA PRO A 448 -2.37 17.18 16.77
C PRO A 448 -1.97 16.06 17.75
N THR A 449 -1.55 14.90 17.25
CA THR A 449 -1.09 13.77 18.06
C THR A 449 0.39 13.83 18.43
N ASP A 450 1.17 14.72 17.79
CA ASP A 450 2.60 14.86 18.03
C ASP A 450 2.86 15.55 19.39
N ARG A 451 3.78 14.99 20.18
CA ARG A 451 4.13 15.51 21.51
C ARG A 451 5.17 16.63 21.48
N GLY A 452 5.52 17.12 20.29
CA GLY A 452 6.51 18.17 20.07
C GLY A 452 7.32 17.95 18.79
N PRO A 453 8.29 18.83 18.48
CA PRO A 453 9.01 18.81 17.20
C PRO A 453 9.80 17.53 16.95
N VAL A 454 10.30 16.86 18.02
CA VAL A 454 11.01 15.58 17.89
C VAL A 454 10.09 14.47 17.39
N ASP A 455 8.87 14.40 17.93
CA ASP A 455 7.87 13.40 17.57
C ASP A 455 7.40 13.61 16.13
N THR A 456 7.12 14.88 15.77
CA THR A 456 6.80 15.29 14.40
C THR A 456 7.91 14.90 13.41
N ALA A 457 9.17 15.25 13.69
CA ALA A 457 10.28 14.97 12.77
C ALA A 457 10.52 13.46 12.58
N LEU A 458 10.38 12.65 13.64
CA LEU A 458 10.51 11.20 13.57
C LEU A 458 9.34 10.55 12.83
N ARG A 459 8.10 11.00 13.06
CA ARG A 459 6.91 10.53 12.34
C ARG A 459 7.05 10.80 10.85
N GLU A 460 7.36 12.03 10.48
CA GLU A 460 7.50 12.44 9.08
C GLU A 460 8.66 11.69 8.39
N ALA A 461 9.82 11.55 9.04
CA ALA A 461 10.92 10.76 8.49
C ALA A 461 10.56 9.26 8.37
N HIS A 462 9.72 8.74 9.25
CA HIS A 462 9.19 7.38 9.12
C HIS A 462 8.21 7.28 7.95
N GLU A 463 7.35 8.28 7.73
CA GLU A 463 6.36 8.30 6.65
C GLU A 463 7.00 8.51 5.26
N GLU A 464 7.96 9.42 5.14
CA GLU A 464 8.59 9.79 3.86
C GLU A 464 9.64 8.78 3.41
N ILE A 465 10.49 8.30 4.33
CA ILE A 465 11.65 7.44 4.00
C ILE A 465 11.68 6.13 4.81
N GLY A 466 10.65 5.82 5.59
CA GLY A 466 10.62 4.58 6.35
C GLY A 466 11.75 4.48 7.37
N LEU A 467 12.25 5.61 7.88
CA LEU A 467 13.29 5.62 8.88
C LEU A 467 12.81 4.91 10.15
N ASP A 468 13.58 3.95 10.63
CA ASP A 468 13.37 3.33 11.93
C ASP A 468 13.81 4.31 13.03
N PRO A 469 12.90 4.82 13.88
CA PRO A 469 13.25 5.73 14.95
C PRO A 469 14.24 5.13 15.95
N ALA A 470 14.30 3.81 16.09
CA ALA A 470 15.26 3.13 16.96
C ALA A 470 16.68 3.07 16.38
N SER A 471 16.85 3.38 15.09
CA SER A 471 18.17 3.48 14.46
C SER A 471 18.83 4.85 14.64
N VAL A 472 18.14 5.82 15.23
CA VAL A 472 18.65 7.19 15.40
C VAL A 472 18.61 7.62 16.85
N GLN A 473 19.63 8.39 17.26
CA GLN A 473 19.74 8.95 18.60
C GLN A 473 19.53 10.46 18.53
N ILE A 474 18.49 10.98 19.20
CA ILE A 474 18.21 12.41 19.22
C ILE A 474 19.30 13.15 20.01
N ILE A 475 19.90 14.16 19.38
CA ILE A 475 20.92 15.02 19.95
C ILE A 475 20.27 16.25 20.59
N GLY A 476 19.31 16.88 19.90
CA GLY A 476 18.67 18.12 20.33
C GLY A 476 17.98 18.85 19.18
N THR A 477 17.60 20.11 19.38
CA THR A 477 16.92 20.94 18.36
C THR A 477 17.71 22.21 18.06
N LEU A 478 17.69 22.64 16.80
CA LEU A 478 18.19 23.95 16.40
C LEU A 478 17.11 25.04 16.56
N PRO A 479 17.48 26.33 16.58
CA PRO A 479 16.50 27.42 16.50
C PRO A 479 15.57 27.26 15.31
N SER A 480 14.29 27.54 15.50
CA SER A 480 13.29 27.42 14.44
C SER A 480 13.49 28.48 13.35
N PHE A 481 13.24 28.10 12.10
CA PHE A 481 13.31 28.96 10.93
C PHE A 481 11.90 29.40 10.52
N ALA A 482 11.67 30.70 10.41
CA ALA A 482 10.43 31.26 9.88
C ALA A 482 10.49 31.28 8.35
N LEU A 483 9.70 30.43 7.70
CA LEU A 483 9.58 30.34 6.25
C LEU A 483 8.28 31.05 5.84
N ALA A 484 8.35 32.36 5.68
CA ALA A 484 7.19 33.20 5.41
C ALA A 484 6.46 32.81 4.11
N ASP A 485 7.21 32.45 3.06
CA ASP A 485 6.65 32.10 1.75
C ASP A 485 5.84 30.79 1.76
N SER A 486 6.20 29.82 2.61
CA SER A 486 5.48 28.56 2.77
C SER A 486 4.52 28.53 3.97
N GLY A 487 4.56 29.58 4.80
CA GLY A 487 3.69 29.75 5.98
C GLY A 487 4.05 28.84 7.16
N PHE A 488 5.31 28.39 7.27
CA PHE A 488 5.76 27.46 8.30
C PHE A 488 6.82 28.04 9.24
N LEU A 489 6.74 27.63 10.51
CA LEU A 489 7.80 27.79 11.51
C LEU A 489 8.43 26.41 11.73
N VAL A 490 9.56 26.16 11.06
CA VAL A 490 10.19 24.83 10.99
C VAL A 490 11.25 24.68 12.08
N THR A 491 11.15 23.63 12.88
CA THR A 491 12.15 23.30 13.92
C THR A 491 13.03 22.13 13.46
N PRO A 492 14.33 22.33 13.22
CA PRO A 492 15.22 21.23 12.89
C PRO A 492 15.59 20.41 14.12
N VAL A 493 15.39 19.09 14.03
CA VAL A 493 15.71 18.11 15.06
C VAL A 493 16.99 17.37 14.64
N LEU A 494 18.05 17.52 15.43
CA LEU A 494 19.32 16.85 15.19
C LEU A 494 19.27 15.43 15.76
N ALA A 495 19.66 14.46 14.92
CA ALA A 495 19.82 13.08 15.31
C ALA A 495 21.18 12.54 14.81
N TRP A 496 21.77 11.62 15.54
CA TRP A 496 22.96 10.88 15.11
C TRP A 496 22.61 9.42 14.89
N SER A 497 23.25 8.81 13.90
CA SER A 497 23.14 7.39 13.65
C SER A 497 24.45 6.82 13.17
N HIS A 498 24.91 5.72 13.76
CA HIS A 498 26.04 4.97 13.22
C HIS A 498 25.66 4.29 11.90
N GLN A 499 24.50 3.63 11.88
CA GLN A 499 23.98 2.96 10.69
C GLN A 499 22.46 3.22 10.58
N PRO A 500 22.04 4.30 9.89
CA PRO A 500 20.62 4.63 9.83
C PRO A 500 19.88 3.55 9.04
N ARG A 501 18.78 3.08 9.61
CA ARG A 501 17.93 2.05 8.98
C ARG A 501 16.71 2.74 8.41
N PHE A 502 16.64 2.78 7.09
CA PHE A 502 15.52 3.32 6.35
C PHE A 502 15.30 2.47 5.10
N VAL A 503 14.08 2.47 4.57
CA VAL A 503 13.72 1.78 3.33
C VAL A 503 13.60 2.84 2.24
N HIS A 504 14.29 2.66 1.11
CA HIS A 504 14.21 3.55 -0.07
C HIS A 504 12.79 4.07 -0.35
N PRO A 505 12.61 5.32 -0.86
CA PRO A 505 11.53 6.23 -0.47
C PRO A 505 10.19 5.53 -0.22
N ALA A 506 9.75 5.57 1.04
CA ALA A 506 8.53 4.91 1.50
C ALA A 506 7.27 5.55 0.89
N ASN A 507 7.36 6.84 0.54
CA ASN A 507 6.34 7.55 -0.22
C ASN A 507 6.90 8.15 -1.52
N PRO A 508 6.88 7.42 -2.66
CA PRO A 508 7.38 7.93 -3.94
C PRO A 508 6.54 9.09 -4.52
N ALA A 509 5.35 9.37 -3.97
CA ALA A 509 4.55 10.54 -4.33
C ALA A 509 5.10 11.84 -3.68
N GLU A 510 5.98 11.73 -2.69
CA GLU A 510 6.57 12.88 -2.00
C GLU A 510 8.09 12.92 -2.13
N VAL A 511 8.75 11.76 -2.20
CA VAL A 511 10.21 11.63 -2.26
C VAL A 511 10.65 10.84 -3.49
N THR A 512 11.46 11.47 -4.35
CA THR A 512 12.01 10.86 -5.58
C THR A 512 13.31 10.11 -5.33
N ASN A 513 14.14 10.58 -4.41
CA ASN A 513 15.37 9.90 -4.02
C ASN A 513 15.79 10.24 -2.58
N ILE A 514 16.72 9.45 -2.03
CA ILE A 514 17.39 9.73 -0.76
C ILE A 514 18.88 9.88 -1.07
N GLN A 515 19.49 10.97 -0.63
CA GLN A 515 20.90 11.25 -0.85
C GLN A 515 21.63 11.41 0.49
N ARG A 516 22.82 10.82 0.56
CA ARG A 516 23.80 11.11 1.61
C ARG A 516 24.70 12.21 1.10
N VAL A 517 24.70 13.35 1.78
CA VAL A 517 25.48 14.51 1.38
C VAL A 517 26.54 14.79 2.44
N PRO A 518 27.84 14.73 2.09
CA PRO A 518 28.89 15.13 3.01
C PRO A 518 28.72 16.60 3.40
N ILE A 519 28.83 16.91 4.69
CA ILE A 519 28.61 18.26 5.21
C ILE A 519 29.60 19.27 4.58
N GLY A 520 30.78 18.81 4.14
CA GLY A 520 31.78 19.61 3.44
C GLY A 520 31.71 19.65 1.91
N ALA A 521 30.87 18.83 1.26
CA ALA A 521 30.87 18.69 -0.21
C ALA A 521 30.14 19.82 -0.95
N LEU A 522 29.35 20.65 -0.27
CA LEU A 522 28.54 21.71 -0.88
C LEU A 522 29.29 23.03 -1.05
N ALA A 523 30.61 22.93 -1.17
CA ALA A 523 31.55 24.04 -1.07
C ALA A 523 32.00 24.64 -2.41
N ALA A 524 31.39 24.28 -3.55
CA ALA A 524 31.68 24.92 -4.83
C ALA A 524 30.44 25.03 -5.73
N PRO A 525 30.14 26.21 -6.32
CA PRO A 525 29.29 26.25 -7.50
C PRO A 525 30.08 25.62 -8.66
N SER A 526 29.54 24.57 -9.28
CA SER A 526 30.11 24.00 -10.49
C SER A 526 30.01 25.03 -11.62
N GLU A 527 31.14 25.57 -12.07
CA GLU A 527 31.22 26.19 -13.40
C GLU A 527 30.97 25.10 -14.47
N PRO A 528 30.28 25.42 -15.57
CA PRO A 528 30.03 24.45 -16.63
C PRO A 528 31.33 24.16 -17.38
N ASP A 529 31.80 22.93 -17.29
CA ASP A 529 32.99 22.47 -18.01
C ASP A 529 32.65 22.25 -19.50
N ASP A 530 33.43 22.87 -20.38
CA ASP A 530 33.24 22.94 -21.82
C ASP A 530 33.71 21.61 -22.47
N ALA A 531 33.02 20.51 -22.19
CA ALA A 531 33.23 19.22 -22.85
C ALA A 531 31.92 18.40 -22.87
N GLY A 532 31.24 18.44 -24.01
CA GLY A 532 29.92 17.85 -24.22
C GLY A 532 29.83 16.34 -23.97
N ILE A 533 29.42 15.97 -22.75
CA ILE A 533 28.66 14.76 -22.43
C ILE A 533 27.61 15.16 -21.39
N ALA A 534 26.33 15.17 -21.79
CA ALA A 534 25.23 15.49 -20.89
C ALA A 534 25.10 14.41 -19.80
N THR A 535 25.60 14.73 -18.60
CA THR A 535 25.26 14.05 -17.34
C THR A 535 24.12 14.82 -16.68
N GLY A 536 23.19 14.11 -16.03
CA GLY A 536 21.88 14.62 -15.59
C GLY A 536 21.91 15.86 -14.72
N GLU A 537 20.86 16.68 -14.83
CA GLU A 537 20.65 17.94 -14.10
C GLU A 537 20.87 17.76 -12.57
N ALA A 538 21.73 18.59 -11.98
CA ALA A 538 21.98 18.60 -10.54
C ALA A 538 20.78 19.24 -9.80
N ALA A 539 20.15 18.49 -8.88
CA ALA A 539 19.05 18.99 -8.06
C ALA A 539 19.48 20.18 -7.17
N THR A 540 18.61 21.18 -7.03
CA THR A 540 18.92 22.41 -6.26
C THR A 540 18.68 22.19 -4.76
N ILE A 541 19.56 22.67 -3.87
CA ILE A 541 19.36 22.52 -2.42
C ILE A 541 18.54 23.69 -1.88
N GLY A 542 17.53 23.39 -1.05
CA GLY A 542 16.65 24.42 -0.48
C GLY A 542 17.36 25.39 0.46
N VAL A 543 16.90 26.65 0.54
CA VAL A 543 17.53 27.73 1.31
C VAL A 543 17.68 27.41 2.81
N MET A 544 16.65 26.81 3.42
CA MET A 544 16.71 26.38 4.83
C MET A 544 17.68 25.21 5.02
N THR A 545 17.67 24.25 4.10
CA THR A 545 18.60 23.11 4.08
C THR A 545 20.04 23.62 4.07
N THR A 546 20.36 24.57 3.20
CA THR A 546 21.68 25.24 3.14
C THR A 546 22.04 25.92 4.45
N ALA A 547 21.13 26.71 5.04
CA ALA A 547 21.40 27.42 6.30
C ALA A 547 21.67 26.47 7.48
N VAL A 548 20.96 25.33 7.55
CA VAL A 548 21.20 24.29 8.55
C VAL A 548 22.54 23.60 8.32
N LEU A 549 22.91 23.33 7.06
CA LEU A 549 24.20 22.73 6.71
C LEU A 549 25.38 23.66 7.02
N ASP A 550 25.26 24.95 6.73
CA ASP A 550 26.27 25.97 7.09
C ASP A 550 26.46 26.05 8.62
N LEU A 551 25.35 26.02 9.37
CA LEU A 551 25.39 26.01 10.84
C LEU A 551 26.08 24.75 11.39
N LEU A 552 25.83 23.59 10.78
CA LEU A 552 26.48 22.33 11.14
C LEU A 552 27.97 22.34 10.80
N ALA A 553 28.35 22.80 9.60
CA ALA A 553 29.73 22.92 9.15
C ALA A 553 30.54 23.83 10.09
N ALA A 554 29.99 25.01 10.43
CA ALA A 554 30.60 25.94 11.36
C ALA A 554 30.79 25.34 12.78
N ARG A 555 29.83 24.53 13.24
CA ARG A 555 29.89 23.88 14.57
C ARG A 555 30.82 22.67 14.61
N LEU A 556 30.98 21.97 13.49
CA LEU A 556 31.86 20.81 13.32
C LEU A 556 33.30 21.19 12.98
N GLY A 557 33.59 22.47 12.71
CA GLY A 557 34.94 22.95 12.38
C GLY A 557 35.40 22.55 10.98
N VAL A 558 34.46 22.23 10.08
CA VAL A 558 34.74 22.00 8.66
C VAL A 558 35.01 23.38 8.02
N PRO A 559 36.15 23.59 7.35
CA PRO A 559 36.48 24.89 6.76
C PRO A 559 35.45 25.28 5.70
N ALA A 560 34.90 26.50 5.82
CA ALA A 560 34.05 27.08 4.78
C ALA A 560 34.87 27.28 3.49
N PRO A 561 34.26 27.11 2.30
CA PRO A 561 34.94 27.41 1.05
C PRO A 561 35.41 28.85 0.97
N ALA A 562 36.53 29.05 0.28
CA ALA A 562 37.01 30.37 -0.09
C ALA A 562 35.94 31.09 -0.94
N GLY A 563 35.30 32.13 -0.38
CA GLY A 563 34.36 32.97 -1.13
C GLY A 563 33.17 33.53 -0.35
N ARG A 564 32.92 33.09 0.89
CA ARG A 564 31.89 33.69 1.76
C ARG A 564 32.51 34.14 3.08
N GLN A 565 32.60 35.46 3.28
CA GLN A 565 32.90 36.05 4.60
C GLN A 565 31.63 36.05 5.47
N PRO A 566 31.78 36.00 6.81
CA PRO A 566 30.73 35.60 7.76
C PRO A 566 29.51 36.50 7.84
#